data_AF-A0A3C0FSC2-F1
#
_entry.id   AF-A0A3C0FSC2-F1
#
_cell.length_a   1.000
_cell.length_b   1.000
_cell.length_c   1.000
_cell.angle_alpha   90.00
_cell.angle_beta   90.00
_cell.angle_gamma   90.00
#
_symmetry.space_group_name_H-M   'P 1'
#
loop_
_entity.id
_entity.type
_entity.pdbx_description
1 polymer ?
#
loop_
_entity_poly.entity_id
_entity_poly.type
_entity_poly.pdbx_seq_one_letter_code
_entity_poly.pdbx_strand_id
1 'polypeptide(L)' 'ELALPVAGLMSLEPFETVEEHLIDLRKAAKDLGCVLPEPFLQVAFLALPVIPHLKMTDRGLFDVDKFDFV' A
#
# COMPACT_ATOMS: atom_id res chain seq x y z
N GLU A 1 -6.79 3.16 12.75
CA GLU A 1 -7.41 2.53 11.56
C GLU A 1 -7.99 3.63 10.68
N LEU A 2 -8.09 3.45 9.37
CA LEU A 2 -8.73 4.40 8.44
C LEU A 2 -9.71 3.62 7.56
N ALA A 3 -11.01 3.85 7.74
CA ALA A 3 -12.03 3.19 6.94
C ALA A 3 -12.09 3.78 5.52
N LEU A 4 -12.10 2.91 4.51
CA LEU A 4 -12.21 3.27 3.09
C LEU A 4 -13.46 2.62 2.47
N PRO A 5 -14.68 3.05 2.84
CA PRO A 5 -15.92 2.39 2.45
C PRO A 5 -16.18 2.38 0.94
N VAL A 6 -15.55 3.28 0.18
CA VAL A 6 -15.70 3.31 -1.28
C VAL A 6 -14.61 2.45 -1.91
N ALA A 7 -14.98 1.20 -2.23
CA ALA A 7 -14.14 0.21 -2.90
C ALA A 7 -12.80 -0.11 -2.20
N GLY A 8 -12.64 0.22 -0.93
CA GLY A 8 -11.35 0.10 -0.23
C GLY A 8 -10.32 1.16 -0.63
N LEU A 9 -10.74 2.21 -1.36
CA LEU A 9 -9.84 3.21 -1.94
C LEU A 9 -10.08 4.62 -1.39
N MET A 10 -11.33 4.98 -1.07
CA MET A 10 -11.67 6.35 -0.66
C MET A 10 -12.53 6.37 0.61
N SER A 11 -12.30 7.40 1.42
CA SER A 11 -13.16 7.80 2.53
C SER A 11 -14.23 8.78 2.07
N LEU A 12 -15.34 8.83 2.80
CA LEU A 12 -16.38 9.87 2.65
C LEU A 12 -16.16 11.05 3.60
N GLU A 13 -15.21 10.92 4.51
CA GLU A 13 -14.84 11.98 5.46
C GLU A 13 -14.09 13.13 4.77
N PRO A 14 -14.10 14.34 5.35
CA PRO A 14 -13.28 15.47 4.91
C PRO A 14 -11.79 15.13 4.89
N PHE A 15 -11.04 15.86 4.05
CA PHE A 15 -9.60 15.67 3.87
C PHE A 15 -8.84 15.77 5.19
N GLU A 16 -9.17 16.74 6.03
CA GLU A 16 -8.51 17.03 7.30
C GLU A 16 -8.61 15.83 8.25
N THR A 17 -9.80 15.25 8.40
CA THR A 17 -10.03 14.04 9.21
C THR A 17 -9.22 12.84 8.69
N VAL A 18 -9.16 12.69 7.37
CA VAL A 18 -8.39 11.59 6.74
C VAL A 18 -6.89 11.80 6.94
N GLU A 19 -6.40 13.04 6.84
CA GLU A 19 -5.01 13.40 7.06
C GLU A 19 -4.57 13.09 8.50
N GLU A 20 -5.36 13.49 9.50
CA GLU A 20 -5.08 13.21 10.91
C GLU A 20 -4.92 11.69 11.16
N HIS A 21 -5.86 10.88 10.65
CA HIS A 21 -5.77 9.42 10.76
C HIS A 21 -4.56 8.85 10.02
N LEU A 22 -4.17 9.41 8.86
CA LEU A 22 -2.98 8.99 8.13
C LEU A 22 -1.69 9.30 8.89
N ILE A 23 -1.62 10.42 9.60
CA ILE A 23 -0.48 10.78 10.45
C ILE A 23 -0.29 9.73 11.55
N ASP A 24 -1.36 9.35 12.24
CA ASP A 24 -1.32 8.34 13.30
C ASP A 24 -0.91 6.96 12.76
N LEU A 25 -1.43 6.56 11.59
CA LEU A 25 -1.07 5.32 10.94
C LEU A 25 0.41 5.29 10.51
N ARG A 26 0.94 6.40 9.96
CA ARG A 26 2.36 6.53 9.63
C ARG A 26 3.24 6.45 10.86
N LYS A 27 2.83 7.06 11.98
CA LYS A 27 3.55 6.97 13.25
C LYS A 27 3.58 5.53 13.75
N ALA A 28 2.45 4.83 13.76
CA ALA A 28 2.39 3.44 14.17
C ALA A 28 3.30 2.54 13.31
N ALA A 29 3.37 2.77 11.99
CA ALA A 29 4.30 2.05 11.12
C ALA A 29 5.77 2.30 11.50
N LYS A 30 6.13 3.56 11.79
CA LYS A 30 7.49 3.91 12.26
C LYS A 30 7.80 3.27 13.61
N ASP A 31 6.85 3.23 14.53
CA ASP A 31 7.02 2.64 15.87
C ASP A 31 7.25 1.11 15.79
N LEU A 32 6.76 0.45 14.73
CA LEU A 32 7.06 -0.95 14.41
C LEU A 32 8.44 -1.15 13.74
N GLY A 33 9.23 -0.09 13.58
CA GLY A 33 10.54 -0.11 12.94
C GLY A 33 10.48 -0.02 11.41
N CYS A 34 9.37 0.41 10.82
CA CYS A 34 9.30 0.63 9.38
C CYS A 34 10.23 1.78 8.97
N VAL A 35 11.18 1.48 8.10
CA VAL A 35 12.16 2.45 7.57
C VAL A 35 11.72 3.11 6.27
N LEU A 36 10.57 2.72 5.73
CA LEU A 36 10.06 3.25 4.47
C LEU A 36 9.55 4.69 4.68
N PRO A 37 9.90 5.64 3.79
CA PRO A 37 9.42 7.01 3.89
C PRO A 37 7.90 7.12 3.72
N GLU A 38 7.31 6.31 2.82
CA GLU A 38 5.88 6.29 2.51
C GLU A 38 5.36 4.83 2.49
N PRO A 39 5.21 4.19 3.65
CA PRO A 39 4.97 2.75 3.75
C PRO A 39 3.72 2.29 2.99
N PHE A 40 2.62 3.03 3.11
CA PHE A 40 1.36 2.67 2.46
C PHE A 40 1.43 2.81 0.93
N LEU A 41 2.00 3.91 0.44
CA LEU A 41 2.14 4.15 -0.99
C LEU A 41 3.07 3.09 -1.61
N GLN A 42 4.20 2.81 -0.99
CA GLN A 42 5.18 1.85 -1.49
C GLN A 42 4.62 0.42 -1.49
N VAL A 43 3.85 0.02 -0.48
CA VAL A 43 3.16 -1.29 -0.46
C VAL A 43 2.11 -1.39 -1.57
N ALA A 44 1.37 -0.32 -1.87
CA ALA A 44 0.40 -0.32 -2.97
C ALA A 44 1.05 -0.64 -4.34
N PHE A 45 2.33 -0.26 -4.54
CA PHE A 45 3.07 -0.58 -5.75
C PHE A 45 3.54 -2.04 -5.86
N LEU A 46 3.52 -2.82 -4.78
CA LEU A 46 3.90 -4.24 -4.82
C LEU A 46 2.91 -5.08 -5.63
N ALA A 47 1.64 -4.68 -5.62
CA ALA A 47 0.55 -5.38 -6.30
C ALA A 47 0.31 -4.94 -7.75
N LEU A 48 1.17 -4.09 -8.32
CA LEU A 48 1.04 -3.59 -9.69
C LEU A 48 1.92 -4.42 -10.65
N PRO A 49 1.37 -5.41 -11.39
CA PRO A 49 2.13 -6.35 -12.22
C PRO A 49 2.70 -5.72 -13.51
N VAL A 50 2.51 -4.42 -13.72
CA VAL A 50 2.98 -3.67 -14.90
C VAL A 50 4.30 -2.93 -14.65
N ILE A 51 4.87 -3.03 -13.45
CA ILE A 51 6.15 -2.44 -13.10
C ILE A 51 7.17 -3.59 -12.94
N PRO A 52 8.42 -3.46 -13.41
CA PRO A 52 9.46 -4.46 -13.14
C PRO A 52 9.78 -4.58 -11.63
N HIS A 53 10.52 -5.59 -11.16
CA HIS A 53 10.92 -6.85 -11.79
C HIS A 53 10.09 -8.01 -11.19
N LEU A 54 10.02 -8.07 -9.86
CA LEU A 54 9.21 -9.01 -9.09
C LEU A 54 8.03 -8.29 -8.43
N LYS A 55 6.83 -8.87 -8.55
CA LYS A 55 5.58 -8.32 -8.00
C LYS A 55 4.79 -9.35 -7.22
N MET A 56 4.16 -8.90 -6.15
CA MET A 56 3.34 -9.75 -5.30
C MET A 56 1.89 -9.61 -5.76
N THR A 57 1.29 -10.69 -6.26
CA THR A 57 -0.11 -10.71 -6.68
C THR A 57 -0.95 -11.58 -5.74
N ASP A 58 -2.26 -11.55 -5.89
CA ASP A 58 -3.19 -12.47 -5.23
C ASP A 58 -2.94 -13.95 -5.59
N ARG A 59 -2.28 -14.20 -6.72
CA ARG A 59 -1.93 -15.55 -7.22
C ARG A 59 -0.52 -16.01 -6.83
N GLY A 60 0.26 -15.16 -6.16
CA GLY A 60 1.65 -15.46 -5.82
C GLY A 60 2.65 -14.47 -6.43
N LEU A 61 3.93 -14.79 -6.28
CA LEU A 61 5.04 -13.96 -6.73
C LEU A 61 5.16 -14.07 -8.26
N PHE A 62 5.02 -12.94 -8.95
CA PHE A 62 5.08 -12.86 -10.39
C PHE A 62 6.39 -12.20 -10.83
N ASP A 63 7.12 -12.85 -11.72
CA ASP A 63 8.33 -12.34 -12.36
C ASP A 63 7.93 -11.69 -13.69
N VAL A 64 7.94 -10.35 -13.71
CA VAL A 64 7.53 -9.54 -14.86
C VAL A 64 8.55 -9.66 -16.00
N ASP A 65 9.81 -9.94 -15.69
CA ASP A 65 10.85 -10.11 -16.71
C ASP A 65 10.67 -11.45 -17.45
N LYS A 66 10.26 -12.52 -16.75
CA LYS A 66 9.94 -13.83 -17.35
C LYS A 66 8.50 -13.94 -17.84
N PHE A 67 7.64 -13.04 -17.40
CA PHE A 67 6.19 -13.06 -17.61
C PHE A 67 5.54 -14.37 -17.11
N ASP A 68 5.98 -14.85 -15.94
CA ASP A 68 5.50 -16.09 -15.32
C ASP A 68 5.55 -16.01 -13.77
N PHE A 69 4.89 -16.94 -13.10
CA PHE A 69 4.98 -17.10 -11.65
C PHE A 69 6.28 -17.81 -11.23
N VAL A 70 6.79 -17.44 -10.05
CA VAL A 70 7.97 -18.08 -9.43
C VAL A 70 7.60 -19.41 -8.76
#